data_AF-A0A0X3TY67-F1
#
_entry.id   AF-A0A0X3TY67-F1
#
_cell.length_a   1.000
_cell.length_b   1.000
_cell.length_c   1.000
_cell.angle_alpha   90.00
_cell.angle_beta   90.00
_cell.angle_gamma   90.00
#
_symmetry.space_group_name_H-M   'P 1'
#
loop_
_entity.id
_entity.type
_entity.pdbx_description
1 polymer ?
#
loop_
_entity_poly.entity_id
_entity_poly.type
_entity_poly.pdbx_seq_one_letter_code
_entity_poly.pdbx_strand_id
1 'polypeptide(L)'
;MAKDNLEDVEQHFWLTRSVARCMNISLSEAMATGRLTPDRYAEMVGRCRAAQCSDRCALWLSRQQSEAHEAPEFCASADLLNPLKT
;
A
#
# COMPACT_ATOMS: atom_id res chain seq x y z
N MET A 1 27.79 4.93 5.55
CA MET A 1 27.02 4.26 4.48
C MET A 1 25.56 4.26 4.94
N ALA A 2 24.71 5.09 4.33
CA ALA A 2 23.31 5.31 4.74
C ALA A 2 22.42 5.57 3.51
N LYS A 3 22.70 4.89 2.39
CA LYS A 3 21.98 5.05 1.12
C LYS A 3 20.82 4.04 0.97
N ASP A 4 20.95 2.85 1.56
CA ASP A 4 19.95 1.77 1.42
C ASP A 4 18.60 2.01 2.12
N ASN A 5 18.50 2.91 3.09
CA ASN A 5 17.29 3.00 3.93
C ASN A 5 16.18 3.90 3.33
N LEU A 6 16.54 4.81 2.42
CA LEU A 6 15.58 5.73 1.78
C LEU A 6 14.99 5.14 0.49
N GLU A 7 15.83 4.47 -0.31
CA GLU A 7 15.40 3.78 -1.53
C GLU A 7 14.39 2.67 -1.21
N ASP A 8 14.60 1.95 -0.10
CA ASP A 8 13.70 0.92 0.41
C ASP A 8 12.35 1.50 0.86
N VAL A 9 12.34 2.62 1.59
CA VAL A 9 11.10 3.28 2.01
C VAL A 9 10.32 3.84 0.81
N GLU A 10 11.01 4.42 -0.17
CA GLU A 10 10.38 4.91 -1.40
C GLU A 10 9.72 3.78 -2.18
N GLN A 11 10.39 2.62 -2.33
CA GLN A 11 9.82 1.44 -2.98
C GLN A 11 8.50 1.02 -2.30
N HIS A 12 8.49 0.90 -0.97
CA HIS A 12 7.32 0.48 -0.22
C HIS A 12 6.19 1.53 -0.21
N PHE A 13 6.54 2.81 -0.29
CA PHE A 13 5.58 3.89 -0.52
C PHE A 13 4.86 3.71 -1.85
N TRP A 14 5.60 3.52 -2.95
CA TRP A 14 5.02 3.32 -4.28
C TRP A 14 4.23 2.02 -4.40
N LEU A 15 4.71 0.95 -3.77
CA LEU A 15 4.00 -0.34 -3.73
C LEU A 15 2.64 -0.20 -3.04
N THR A 16 2.60 0.46 -1.88
CA THR A 16 1.34 0.70 -1.13
C THR A 16 0.35 1.51 -1.96
N ARG A 17 0.81 2.57 -2.63
CA ARG A 17 -0.02 3.37 -3.55
C ARG A 17 -0.52 2.57 -4.74
N SER A 18 0.30 1.66 -5.26
CA SER A 18 -0.07 0.84 -6.42
C SER A 18 -1.18 -0.15 -6.08
N VAL A 19 -1.10 -0.80 -4.90
CA VAL A 19 -2.17 -1.66 -4.39
C VAL A 19 -3.46 -0.87 -4.19
N ALA A 20 -3.40 0.27 -3.51
CA ALA A 20 -4.56 1.14 -3.32
C ALA A 20 -5.20 1.56 -4.65
N ARG A 21 -4.38 1.91 -5.65
CA ARG A 21 -4.87 2.27 -6.99
C ARG A 21 -5.57 1.11 -7.69
N CYS A 22 -5.02 -0.11 -7.62
CA CYS A 22 -5.68 -1.30 -8.18
C CYS A 22 -7.04 -1.58 -7.52
N MET A 23 -7.21 -1.16 -6.26
CA MET A 23 -8.48 -1.24 -5.53
C MET A 23 -9.40 -0.03 -5.75
N ASN A 24 -9.02 0.91 -6.62
CA ASN A 24 -9.71 2.18 -6.85
C ASN A 24 -9.82 3.07 -5.60
N ILE A 25 -8.81 3.02 -4.73
CA ILE A 25 -8.71 3.84 -3.52
C ILE A 25 -7.74 5.01 -3.77
N SER A 26 -8.24 6.23 -3.60
CA SER A 26 -7.41 7.45 -3.57
C SER A 26 -6.93 7.73 -2.14
N LEU A 27 -5.68 7.35 -1.83
CA LEU A 27 -5.09 7.63 -0.51
C LEU A 27 -4.97 9.15 -0.24
N SER A 28 -4.75 9.95 -1.29
CA SER A 28 -4.71 11.41 -1.19
C SER A 28 -6.08 11.98 -0.79
N GLU A 29 -7.16 11.48 -1.39
CA GLU A 29 -8.53 11.88 -1.03
C GLU A 29 -8.92 11.36 0.36
N ALA A 30 -8.56 10.12 0.70
CA ALA A 30 -8.77 9.58 2.04
C ALA A 30 -8.09 10.44 3.11
N MET A 31 -6.88 10.97 2.83
CA MET A 31 -6.22 11.94 3.70
C MET A 31 -6.92 13.29 3.73
N ALA A 32 -7.29 13.84 2.56
CA ALA A 32 -7.97 15.13 2.48
C ALA A 32 -9.34 15.14 3.19
N THR A 33 -10.03 13.99 3.22
CA THR A 33 -11.34 13.81 3.86
C THR A 33 -11.24 13.34 5.32
N GLY A 34 -10.03 13.16 5.85
CA GLY A 34 -9.79 12.71 7.23
C GLY A 34 -10.07 11.22 7.48
N ARG A 35 -10.39 10.43 6.45
CA ARG A 35 -10.57 8.96 6.53
C ARG A 35 -9.25 8.22 6.76
N LEU A 36 -8.11 8.83 6.37
CA LEU A 36 -6.76 8.32 6.59
C LEU A 36 -5.88 9.43 7.18
N THR A 37 -5.26 9.20 8.32
CA THR A 37 -4.29 10.16 8.88
C THR A 37 -2.89 9.93 8.28
N PRO A 38 -2.02 10.95 8.20
CA PRO A 38 -0.62 10.77 7.79
C PRO A 38 0.14 9.70 8.58
N ASP A 39 -0.07 9.62 9.90
CA ASP A 39 0.59 8.63 10.77
C ASP A 39 0.16 7.19 10.43
N ARG A 40 -1.15 6.97 10.23
CA ARG A 40 -1.67 5.68 9.76
C ARG A 40 -1.15 5.32 8.37
N TYR A 41 -0.98 6.30 7.49
CA TYR A 41 -0.40 6.04 6.17
C TYR A 41 1.08 5.65 6.27
N ALA A 42 1.86 6.35 7.11
CA ALA A 42 3.24 5.97 7.41
C ALA A 42 3.33 4.56 8.02
N GLU A 43 2.40 4.21 8.91
CA GLU A 43 2.27 2.86 9.46
C GLU A 43 2.03 1.81 8.37
N MET A 44 1.14 2.07 7.41
CA MET A 44 0.90 1.16 6.28
C MET A 44 2.17 0.89 5.46
N VAL A 45 2.96 1.94 5.19
CA VAL A 45 4.23 1.82 4.45
C VAL A 45 5.26 1.05 5.29
N GLY A 46 5.35 1.32 6.59
CA GLY A 46 6.22 0.60 7.52
C GLY A 46 5.90 -0.89 7.65
N ARG A 47 4.60 -1.24 7.74
CA ARG A 47 4.13 -2.64 7.74
C ARG A 47 4.46 -3.34 6.42
N CYS A 48 4.21 -2.67 5.30
CA CYS A 48 4.53 -3.18 3.97
C CYS A 48 6.01 -3.50 3.81
N ARG A 49 6.88 -2.63 4.34
CA ARG A 49 8.33 -2.83 4.40
C ARG A 49 8.73 -4.03 5.26
N ALA A 50 8.19 -4.12 6.47
CA ALA A 50 8.50 -5.20 7.40
C ALA A 50 7.99 -6.58 6.94
N ALA A 51 6.95 -6.63 6.10
CA ALA A 51 6.34 -7.87 5.62
C ALA A 51 7.22 -8.64 4.62
N GLN A 52 8.22 -7.99 4.01
CA GLN A 52 9.15 -8.60 3.04
C GLN A 52 8.45 -9.36 1.89
N CYS A 53 7.22 -8.94 1.54
CA CYS A 53 6.39 -9.58 0.51
C CYS A 53 6.38 -8.79 -0.81
N SER A 54 7.37 -7.93 -1.04
CA SER A 54 7.44 -7.00 -2.19
C SER A 54 7.35 -7.73 -3.53
N ASP A 55 8.08 -8.82 -3.73
CA ASP A 55 8.05 -9.61 -4.98
C ASP A 55 6.68 -10.23 -5.25
N ARG A 56 6.05 -10.79 -4.20
CA ARG A 56 4.71 -11.37 -4.30
C ARG A 56 3.67 -10.30 -4.59
N CYS A 57 3.83 -9.11 -4.01
CA CYS A 57 2.98 -7.95 -4.27
C CYS A 57 3.15 -7.45 -5.71
N ALA A 58 4.38 -7.34 -6.22
CA ALA A 58 4.66 -6.96 -7.60
C ALA A 58 4.05 -7.96 -8.60
N LEU A 59 4.16 -9.26 -8.32
CA LEU A 59 3.51 -10.31 -9.12
C LEU A 59 1.98 -10.25 -9.06
N TRP A 60 1.41 -9.93 -7.90
CA TRP A 60 -0.04 -9.73 -7.78
C TRP A 60 -0.48 -8.50 -8.59
N LEU A 61 0.24 -7.39 -8.48
CA LEU A 61 -0.01 -6.15 -9.23
C LEU A 61 0.05 -6.38 -10.75
N SER A 62 1.03 -7.14 -11.24
CA SER A 62 1.17 -7.41 -12.68
C SER A 62 0.05 -8.28 -13.25
N ARG A 63 -0.68 -9.01 -12.39
CA ARG A 63 -1.83 -9.83 -12.75
C ARG A 63 -3.17 -9.10 -12.68
N GLN A 64 -3.22 -7.90 -12.10
CA GLN A 64 -4.47 -7.14 -11.99
C GLN A 64 -4.87 -6.61 -13.38
N GLN A 65 -5.92 -7.19 -13.95
CA GLN A 65 -6.53 -6.75 -15.22
C GLN A 65 -7.81 -5.93 -15.01
N SER A 66 -8.36 -5.97 -13.80
CA SER A 66 -9.58 -5.27 -13.38
C SER A 66 -9.39 -4.71 -11.97
N GLU A 67 -10.34 -3.89 -11.52
CA GLU A 67 -10.37 -3.39 -10.14
C GLU A 67 -10.37 -4.56 -9.14
N ALA A 68 -9.48 -4.51 -8.15
CA ALA A 68 -9.43 -5.45 -7.06
C ALA A 68 -10.47 -5.09 -6.00
N HIS A 69 -11.28 -6.08 -5.57
CA HIS A 69 -12.27 -5.86 -4.52
C HIS A 69 -11.65 -5.67 -3.13
N GLU A 70 -10.51 -6.30 -2.89
CA GLU A 70 -9.79 -6.30 -1.64
C GLU A 70 -8.27 -6.30 -1.88
N ALA A 71 -7.51 -5.93 -0.85
CA ALA A 71 -6.06 -6.08 -0.85
C ALA A 71 -5.69 -7.56 -0.94
N PRO A 72 -4.51 -7.92 -1.51
CA PRO A 72 -4.10 -9.31 -1.58
C PRO A 72 -4.05 -9.95 -0.19
N GLU A 73 -4.37 -11.25 -0.11
CA GLU A 73 -4.44 -12.02 1.15
C GLU A 73 -3.17 -11.92 2.02
N PHE A 74 -2.01 -11.71 1.39
CA PHE A 74 -0.71 -11.61 2.05
C PHE A 74 -0.31 -10.16 2.40
N CYS A 75 -1.16 -9.17 2.11
CA CYS A 75 -0.87 -7.77 2.38
C CYS A 75 -0.93 -7.48 3.88
N ALA A 76 0.21 -7.11 4.47
CA ALA A 76 0.28 -6.75 5.89
C ALA A 76 -0.47 -5.46 6.28
N SER A 77 -0.97 -4.72 5.28
CA SER A 77 -1.75 -3.49 5.45
C SER A 77 -3.19 -3.65 4.96
N ALA A 78 -3.66 -4.89 4.72
CA ALA A 78 -5.02 -5.16 4.23
C ALA A 78 -6.09 -4.64 5.18
N ASP A 79 -5.88 -4.77 6.50
CA ASP A 79 -6.76 -4.28 7.56
C ASP A 79 -6.92 -2.76 7.55
N LEU A 80 -5.92 -2.03 7.05
CA LEU A 80 -5.95 -0.57 6.92
C LEU A 80 -6.42 -0.11 5.53
N LEU A 81 -6.16 -0.90 4.47
CA LEU A 81 -6.55 -0.59 3.09
C LEU A 81 -8.03 -0.86 2.82
N ASN A 82 -8.50 -2.06 3.18
CA ASN A 82 -9.84 -2.53 2.83
C ASN A 82 -10.95 -1.59 3.34
N PRO A 83 -10.88 -1.02 4.57
CA PRO A 83 -11.91 -0.09 5.05
C PRO A 83 -11.96 1.26 4.31
N LEU A 84 -10.92 1.62 3.55
CA LEU A 84 -10.89 2.87 2.77
C LEU A 84 -11.65 2.75 1.45
N LYS A 85 -11.95 1.51 1.02
CA LYS A 85 -12.76 1.25 -0.16
C LYS A 85 -14.22 1.61 0.12
N THR A 86 -14.77 2.53 -0.67
CA THR A 86 -16.14 3.05 -0.58
C THR A 86 -16.97 2.65 -1.78
#